data_AF-H9VJ93-F1
#
_entry.id   AF-H9VJ93-F1
#
_cell.length_a   1.000
_cell.length_b   1.000
_cell.length_c   1.000
_cell.angle_alpha   90.00
_cell.angle_beta   90.00
_cell.angle_gamma   90.00
#
_symmetry.space_group_name_H-M   'P 1'
#
loop_
_entity.id
_entity.type
_entity.pdbx_description
1 polymer ?
#
loop_
_entity_poly.entity_id
_entity_poly.type
_entity_poly.pdbx_seq_one_letter_code
_entity_poly.pdbx_strand_id
1 'polypeptide(L)' 'FIRSDELDAAWSLFTPLLKELESRKVAPELYPYGSRGPVGAHYLAAKYNVRWGDISGELRQQ' A
#
# COMPACT_ATOMS: atom_id res chain seq x y z
N PHE A 1 -2.01 -10.07 -21.38
CA PHE A 1 -3.44 -9.93 -21.04
C PHE A 1 -3.69 -10.72 -19.77
N ILE A 2 -4.47 -10.18 -18.83
CA ILE A 2 -4.87 -10.90 -17.60
C ILE A 2 -5.99 -11.89 -17.95
N ARG A 3 -6.01 -13.05 -17.30
CA ARG A 3 -7.09 -14.02 -17.51
C ARG A 3 -8.33 -13.64 -16.69
N SER A 4 -9.50 -14.18 -17.06
CA SER A 4 -10.76 -13.89 -16.37
C SER A 4 -10.77 -14.40 -14.92
N ASP A 5 -10.20 -15.58 -14.68
CA ASP A 5 -10.07 -16.17 -13.34
C ASP A 5 -9.15 -15.36 -12.42
N GLU A 6 -8.03 -14.84 -12.95
CA GLU A 6 -7.13 -13.94 -12.23
C GLU A 6 -7.81 -12.61 -11.86
N LEU A 7 -8.64 -12.07 -12.76
CA LEU A 7 -9.41 -10.85 -12.52
C LEU A 7 -10.47 -11.06 -11.43
N ASP A 8 -11.22 -12.15 -11.50
CA ASP A 8 -12.25 -12.49 -10.51
C ASP A 8 -11.65 -12.70 -9.11
N ALA A 9 -10.49 -13.37 -9.03
CA ALA A 9 -9.76 -13.58 -7.78
C ALA A 9 -9.31 -12.26 -7.14
N ALA A 10 -8.78 -11.32 -7.93
CA ALA A 10 -8.38 -10.00 -7.44
C ALA A 10 -9.59 -9.22 -6.90
N TRP A 11 -10.69 -9.17 -7.64
CA TRP A 11 -11.90 -8.48 -7.20
C TRP A 11 -12.52 -9.11 -5.95
N SER A 12 -12.54 -10.44 -5.85
CA SER A 12 -13.04 -11.12 -4.66
C SER A 12 -12.29 -10.70 -3.38
N LEU A 13 -10.98 -10.50 -3.48
CA LEU A 13 -10.14 -10.08 -2.35
C LEU A 13 -10.35 -8.61 -1.95
N PHE A 14 -10.42 -7.68 -2.92
CA PHE A 14 -10.44 -6.24 -2.64
C PHE A 14 -11.84 -5.65 -2.46
N THR A 15 -12.87 -6.24 -3.07
CA THR A 15 -14.26 -5.73 -3.00
C THR A 15 -14.79 -5.50 -1.58
N PRO A 16 -14.63 -6.42 -0.60
CA PRO A 16 -15.16 -6.18 0.74
C PRO A 16 -14.50 -4.97 1.41
N LEU A 17 -13.18 -4.79 1.22
CA LEU A 17 -12.44 -3.64 1.74
C LEU A 17 -12.89 -2.33 1.09
N LEU A 18 -13.10 -2.33 -0.24
CA LEU A 18 -13.57 -1.14 -0.95
C LEU A 18 -14.95 -0.70 -0.48
N LYS A 19 -15.89 -1.65 -0.31
CA LYS A 19 -17.23 -1.37 0.25
C LYS A 19 -17.15 -0.79 1.66
N GLU A 20 -16.23 -1.30 2.49
CA GLU A 20 -16.01 -0.77 3.82
C GLU A 20 -15.50 0.67 3.80
N LEU A 21 -14.52 0.98 2.93
CA LEU A 21 -13.99 2.33 2.76
C LEU A 21 -15.06 3.33 2.30
N GLU A 22 -15.91 2.93 1.34
CA GLU A 22 -17.05 3.75 0.88
C GLU A 22 -18.06 4.02 1.99
N SER A 23 -18.33 3.03 2.84
CA SER A 23 -19.28 3.15 3.95
C SER A 23 -18.76 4.04 5.09
N ARG A 24 -17.49 3.87 5.48
CA ARG A 24 -16.89 4.56 6.63
C ARG A 24 -16.38 5.95 6.27
N LYS A 25 -16.09 6.21 4.99
CA LYS A 25 -15.57 7.50 4.48
C LYS A 25 -14.38 8.02 5.29
N VAL A 26 -13.45 7.12 5.61
CA VAL A 26 -12.25 7.45 6.39
C VAL A 26 -11.38 8.39 5.58
N ALA A 27 -10.99 9.52 6.17
CA ALA A 27 -10.07 10.45 5.52
C ALA A 27 -8.68 9.81 5.37
N PRO A 28 -8.05 9.91 4.19
CA PRO A 28 -6.71 9.40 3.99
C PRO A 28 -5.69 10.18 4.83
N GLU A 29 -4.62 9.51 5.24
CA GLU A 29 -3.51 10.14 5.95
C GLU A 29 -2.74 11.07 5.00
N LEU A 30 -2.53 12.31 5.44
CA LEU A 30 -1.79 13.31 4.66
C LEU A 30 -0.30 12.98 4.65
N TYR A 31 0.34 13.20 3.51
CA TYR A 31 1.78 13.05 3.36
C TYR A 31 2.36 14.18 2.49
N PRO A 32 3.60 14.65 2.77
CA PRO A 32 4.24 15.66 1.94
C PRO A 32 4.47 15.17 0.51
N TYR A 33 4.35 16.08 -0.46
CA TYR A 33 4.72 15.78 -1.85
C TYR A 33 6.21 15.37 -1.95
N GLY A 34 6.50 14.34 -2.75
CA GLY A 34 7.85 13.78 -2.88
C GLY A 34 8.30 12.87 -1.72
N SER A 35 7.47 12.70 -0.68
CA SER A 35 7.73 11.72 0.39
C SER A 35 7.42 10.29 -0.07
N ARG A 36 7.83 9.30 0.74
CA ARG A 36 7.53 7.87 0.52
C ARG A 36 6.11 7.45 0.97
N GLY A 37 5.22 8.43 1.12
CA GLY A 37 3.87 8.23 1.62
C GLY A 37 3.74 8.38 3.14
N PRO A 38 2.57 8.02 3.69
CA PRO A 38 2.22 8.25 5.08
C PRO A 38 3.07 7.44 6.07
N VAL A 39 3.12 7.89 7.33
CA VAL A 39 3.84 7.17 8.39
C VAL A 39 3.15 5.83 8.68
N GLY A 40 1.82 5.75 8.49
CA GLY A 40 1.05 4.52 8.59
C GLY A 40 1.58 3.34 7.77
N ALA A 41 2.13 3.60 6.57
CA ALA A 41 2.70 2.55 5.73
C ALA A 41 3.96 1.90 6.35
N HIS A 42 4.79 2.70 7.03
CA HIS A 42 5.98 2.22 7.73
C HIS A 42 5.60 1.37 8.95
N TYR A 43 4.60 1.80 9.73
CA TYR A 43 4.07 1.02 10.86
C TYR A 43 3.47 -0.31 10.42
N LEU A 44 2.70 -0.32 9.32
CA LEU A 44 2.10 -1.54 8.78
C LEU A 44 3.17 -2.53 8.34
N ALA A 45 4.19 -2.08 7.61
CA ALA A 45 5.28 -2.95 7.19
C ALA A 45 6.06 -3.52 8.38
N ALA A 46 6.40 -2.67 9.36
CA ALA A 46 7.11 -3.08 10.56
C ALA A 46 6.34 -4.13 11.37
N LYS A 47 5.01 -4.01 11.44
CA LYS A 47 4.13 -4.99 12.09
C LYS A 47 4.28 -6.40 11.48
N TYR A 48 4.57 -6.49 10.20
CA TYR A 48 4.79 -7.76 9.50
C TYR A 48 6.28 -8.06 9.25
N ASN A 49 7.17 -7.41 10.01
CA ASN A 49 8.62 -7.59 9.94
C ASN A 49 9.21 -7.30 8.54
N VAL A 50 8.59 -6.38 7.81
CA VAL A 50 9.02 -5.88 6.49
C VAL A 50 9.43 -4.41 6.62
N ARG A 51 10.44 -3.97 5.85
CA ARG A 51 10.81 -2.55 5.77
C ARG A 51 10.10 -1.86 4.59
N TRP A 52 9.38 -0.78 4.88
CA TRP A 52 8.70 0.01 3.86
C TRP A 52 9.69 0.94 3.14
N GLY A 53 9.70 0.91 1.81
CA GLY A 53 10.46 1.86 0.99
C GLY A 53 11.98 1.69 1.00
N ASP A 54 12.50 0.53 1.43
CA ASP A 54 13.93 0.25 1.46
C ASP A 54 14.44 -0.09 0.04
N ILE A 55 14.66 0.95 -0.77
CA ILE A 55 15.43 0.90 -2.01
C ILE A 55 16.82 1.50 -1.74
N SER A 56 17.46 1.11 -0.64
CA SER A 56 18.87 1.44 -0.40
C SER A 56 19.77 0.51 -1.21
N GLY A 57 19.63 0.54 -2.53
CA GLY A 57 20.72 0.23 -3.46
C GLY A 57 21.13 1.55 -4.09
N GLU A 58 22.40 1.93 -3.98
CA GLU A 58 23.00 3.11 -4.63
C GLU A 58 22.83 4.47 -3.95
N LEU A 59 23.27 4.58 -2.70
CA LEU A 59 24.21 5.66 -2.38
C LEU A 59 25.56 5.01 -2.05
N ARG A 60 26.26 4.56 -3.09
CA ARG A 60 27.72 4.43 -3.00
C ARG A 60 28.22 5.87 -2.86
N GLN A 61 28.49 6.28 -1.62
CA GLN A 61 29.41 7.39 -1.41
C GLN A 61 30.76 6.95 -1.99
N GLN A 62 31.18 7.63 -3.05
CA GLN A 62 32.61 7.73 -3.42
C GLN A 62 33.23 8.80 -2.53
#